data_AF-A0A9X3W5T1-F1
#
_entry.id   AF-A0A9X3W5T1-F1
#
_cell.length_a   1.000
_cell.length_b   1.000
_cell.length_c   1.000
_cell.angle_alpha   90.00
_cell.angle_beta   90.00
_cell.angle_gamma   90.00
#
_symmetry.space_group_name_H-M   'P 1'
#
loop_
_entity.id
_entity.type
_entity.pdbx_description
1 polymer ?
#
loop_
_entity_poly.entity_id
_entity_poly.type
_entity_poly.pdbx_seq_one_letter_code
_entity_poly.pdbx_strand_id
1 'polypeptide(L)'
;MLVKNNNRLKELRVNRGYTLDDIESKTGIKRGTYSNYENHNTEPKLETWQKLAKFYGVSVSYLQGNTFSKIDIYKVVCNEYITPIHDPFFEYIIEWHLHIMEIKDLKELFSINELRKFTKNVQNFFETNFQFVFLTELGKKCLTIEKSREKDVLSEICVNFSEAIRKVDEKLLSTPISEAFDKEVGDKLARFNKDKDQHNMLREADKKYIIRVTQDLAVALYGFSEKISDLPENSEITSNKARKRLKKFVDSGGKSFE
;
A
#
# COMPACT_ATOMS: atom_id res chain seq x y z
N MET A 1 -21.24 -9.68 14.73
CA MET A 1 -22.24 -9.65 13.63
C MET A 1 -21.50 -9.73 12.31
N LEU A 2 -21.91 -10.64 11.42
CA LEU A 2 -21.43 -10.64 10.04
C LEU A 2 -21.75 -9.27 9.42
N VAL A 3 -20.72 -8.50 9.06
CA VAL A 3 -20.93 -7.34 8.18
C VAL A 3 -21.54 -7.91 6.90
N LYS A 4 -22.80 -7.59 6.63
CA LYS A 4 -23.42 -7.92 5.35
C LYS A 4 -22.61 -7.17 4.30
N ASN A 5 -21.74 -7.88 3.57
CA ASN A 5 -21.02 -7.30 2.45
C ASN A 5 -22.06 -6.95 1.40
N ASN A 6 -22.32 -5.65 1.24
CA ASN A 6 -23.11 -5.18 0.13
C ASN A 6 -22.28 -5.35 -1.14
N ASN A 7 -22.85 -6.01 -2.14
CA ASN A 7 -22.25 -6.05 -3.47
C ASN A 7 -22.04 -4.62 -4.02
N ARG A 8 -21.11 -4.47 -4.96
CA ARG A 8 -20.71 -3.18 -5.54
C ARG A 8 -21.45 -2.85 -6.83
N LEU A 9 -22.60 -3.49 -7.10
CA LEU A 9 -23.33 -3.30 -8.36
C LEU A 9 -23.78 -1.86 -8.56
N LYS A 10 -24.38 -1.28 -7.52
CA LYS A 10 -24.86 0.11 -7.55
C LYS A 10 -23.71 1.11 -7.65
N GLU A 11 -22.68 0.90 -6.85
CA GLU A 11 -21.47 1.71 -6.84
C GLU A 11 -20.83 1.76 -8.23
N LEU A 12 -20.55 0.59 -8.82
CA LEU A 12 -19.92 0.49 -10.15
C LEU A 12 -20.81 1.05 -11.25
N ARG A 13 -22.14 0.83 -11.17
CA ARG A 13 -23.08 1.40 -12.15
C ARG A 13 -23.03 2.93 -12.12
N VAL A 14 -23.14 3.54 -10.94
CA VAL A 14 -23.14 5.00 -10.78
C VAL A 14 -21.78 5.60 -11.17
N ASN A 15 -20.68 4.98 -10.75
CA ASN A 15 -19.33 5.44 -11.09
C ASN A 15 -19.03 5.37 -12.60
N ARG A 16 -19.68 4.45 -13.32
CA ARG A 16 -19.59 4.34 -14.79
C ARG A 16 -20.60 5.24 -15.52
N GLY A 17 -21.44 5.99 -14.79
CA GLY A 17 -22.45 6.88 -15.37
C GLY A 17 -23.63 6.15 -16.02
N TYR A 18 -23.89 4.89 -15.66
CA TYR A 18 -24.95 4.10 -16.26
C TYR A 18 -26.29 4.26 -15.51
N THR A 19 -27.37 4.39 -16.27
CA THR A 19 -28.74 4.22 -15.77
C THR A 19 -29.09 2.74 -15.63
N LEU A 20 -30.22 2.41 -15.00
CA LEU A 20 -30.70 1.02 -14.97
C LEU A 20 -31.11 0.54 -16.37
N ASP A 21 -31.58 1.44 -17.23
CA ASP A 21 -31.98 1.12 -18.61
C ASP A 21 -30.76 0.84 -19.51
N ASP A 22 -29.65 1.53 -19.25
CA ASP A 22 -28.35 1.23 -19.89
C ASP A 22 -27.87 -0.17 -19.53
N ILE A 23 -28.04 -0.59 -18.27
CA ILE A 23 -27.66 -1.94 -17.84
C ILE A 23 -28.50 -2.98 -18.56
N GLU A 24 -29.82 -2.77 -18.68
CA GLU A 24 -30.66 -3.70 -19.46
C GLU A 24 -30.21 -3.79 -20.91
N SER A 25 -29.96 -2.65 -21.55
CA SER A 25 -29.53 -2.60 -22.95
C SER A 25 -28.16 -3.24 -23.18
N LYS A 26 -27.21 -3.05 -22.25
CA LYS A 26 -25.82 -3.53 -22.40
C LYS A 26 -25.61 -4.96 -21.92
N THR A 27 -26.39 -5.43 -20.94
CA THR A 27 -26.22 -6.75 -20.32
C THR A 27 -27.35 -7.71 -20.64
N GLY A 28 -28.51 -7.23 -21.10
CA GLY A 28 -29.72 -8.02 -21.27
C GLY A 28 -30.41 -8.42 -19.96
N ILE A 29 -29.93 -7.95 -18.80
CA ILE A 29 -30.57 -8.17 -17.51
C ILE A 29 -31.67 -7.13 -17.33
N LYS A 30 -32.91 -7.57 -17.13
CA LYS A 30 -34.05 -6.66 -16.94
C LYS A 30 -33.79 -5.62 -15.85
N ARG A 31 -34.16 -4.37 -16.10
CA ARG A 31 -34.03 -3.21 -15.21
C ARG A 31 -34.50 -3.54 -13.79
N GLY A 32 -35.69 -4.14 -13.66
CA GLY A 32 -36.25 -4.54 -12.37
C GLY A 32 -35.43 -5.63 -11.66
N THR A 33 -34.96 -6.63 -12.41
CA THR A 33 -34.09 -7.70 -11.90
C THR A 33 -32.75 -7.14 -11.41
N TYR A 34 -32.11 -6.27 -12.18
CA TYR A 34 -30.86 -5.65 -11.79
C TYR A 34 -31.02 -4.72 -10.58
N SER A 35 -32.11 -3.95 -10.53
CA SER A 35 -32.48 -3.15 -9.35
C SER A 35 -32.66 -4.01 -8.10
N ASN A 36 -33.25 -5.20 -8.22
CA ASN A 36 -33.36 -6.14 -7.09
C ASN A 36 -31.98 -6.63 -6.62
N TYR A 37 -31.02 -6.84 -7.53
CA TYR A 37 -29.65 -7.21 -7.18
C TYR A 37 -28.92 -6.08 -6.44
N GLU A 38 -29.05 -4.83 -6.90
CA GLU A 38 -28.45 -3.66 -6.25
C GLU A 38 -28.97 -3.44 -4.82
N ASN A 39 -30.24 -3.75 -4.59
CA ASN A 39 -30.89 -3.56 -3.29
C ASN A 39 -30.86 -4.83 -2.41
N HIS A 40 -30.16 -5.89 -2.86
CA HIS A 40 -30.06 -7.18 -2.15
C HIS A 40 -31.42 -7.88 -1.89
N ASN A 41 -32.43 -7.58 -2.72
CA ASN A 41 -33.73 -8.25 -2.68
C ASN A 41 -33.67 -9.64 -3.32
N THR A 42 -32.69 -9.86 -4.20
CA THR A 42 -32.45 -11.14 -4.88
C THR A 42 -30.95 -11.30 -5.07
N GLU A 43 -30.43 -12.49 -4.83
CA GLU A 43 -29.02 -12.80 -5.07
C GLU A 43 -28.85 -13.29 -6.52
N PRO A 44 -27.91 -12.73 -7.31
CA PRO A 44 -27.55 -13.25 -8.62
C PRO A 44 -27.02 -14.69 -8.52
N LYS A 45 -27.30 -15.51 -9.53
CA LYS A 45 -26.63 -16.80 -9.70
C LYS A 45 -25.17 -16.59 -10.12
N LEU A 46 -24.32 -17.60 -9.92
CA LEU A 46 -22.89 -17.54 -10.27
C LEU A 46 -22.64 -17.10 -11.72
N GLU A 47 -23.41 -17.62 -12.68
CA GLU A 47 -23.31 -17.23 -14.09
C GLU A 47 -23.59 -15.72 -14.29
N THR A 48 -24.59 -15.19 -13.58
CA THR A 48 -24.91 -13.76 -13.61
C THR A 48 -23.80 -12.94 -12.97
N TRP A 49 -23.21 -13.42 -11.87
CA TRP A 49 -22.05 -12.78 -11.24
C TRP A 49 -20.85 -12.70 -12.18
N GLN A 50 -20.51 -13.80 -12.85
CA GLN A 50 -19.41 -13.85 -13.83
C GLN A 50 -19.67 -12.91 -15.01
N LYS A 51 -20.91 -12.88 -15.52
CA LYS A 51 -21.32 -11.97 -16.60
C LYS A 51 -21.16 -10.50 -16.20
N LEU A 52 -21.62 -10.13 -15.01
CA LEU A 52 -21.51 -8.76 -14.50
C LEU A 52 -20.06 -8.36 -14.19
N ALA A 53 -19.28 -9.29 -13.62
CA ALA A 53 -17.86 -9.07 -13.35
C ALA A 53 -17.08 -8.80 -14.66
N LYS A 54 -17.34 -9.60 -15.70
CA LYS A 54 -16.80 -9.39 -17.05
C LYS A 54 -17.24 -8.04 -17.64
N PHE A 55 -18.51 -7.67 -17.49
CA PHE A 55 -19.03 -6.38 -17.97
C PHE A 55 -18.33 -5.19 -17.31
N TYR A 56 -18.07 -5.24 -16.00
CA TYR A 56 -17.41 -4.16 -15.26
C TYR A 56 -15.87 -4.20 -15.34
N GLY A 57 -15.30 -5.31 -15.81
CA GLY A 57 -13.84 -5.52 -15.87
C GLY A 57 -13.20 -5.70 -14.49
N VAL A 58 -13.90 -6.35 -13.55
CA VAL A 58 -13.45 -6.59 -12.17
C VAL A 58 -13.57 -8.06 -11.81
N SER A 59 -12.95 -8.49 -10.70
CA SER A 59 -13.14 -9.86 -10.20
C SER A 59 -14.54 -10.06 -9.63
N VAL A 60 -15.03 -11.31 -9.65
CA VAL A 60 -16.31 -11.66 -9.01
C VAL A 60 -16.29 -11.34 -7.53
N SER A 61 -15.21 -11.68 -6.82
CA SER A 61 -15.05 -11.38 -5.39
C SER A 61 -15.10 -9.87 -5.10
N TYR A 62 -14.48 -9.03 -5.93
CA TYR A 62 -14.58 -7.58 -5.80
C TYR A 62 -16.02 -7.10 -6.01
N LEU A 63 -16.68 -7.58 -7.07
CA LEU A 63 -18.05 -7.22 -7.40
C LEU A 63 -19.04 -7.60 -6.30
N GLN A 64 -18.85 -8.76 -5.67
CA GLN A 64 -19.64 -9.24 -4.54
C GLN A 64 -19.37 -8.48 -3.23
N GLY A 65 -18.34 -7.62 -3.20
CA GLY A 65 -17.97 -6.88 -1.99
C GLY A 65 -17.00 -7.61 -1.05
N ASN A 66 -16.50 -8.79 -1.46
CA ASN A 66 -15.69 -9.69 -0.63
C ASN A 66 -14.24 -9.24 -0.45
N THR A 67 -13.69 -8.42 -1.35
CA THR A 67 -12.35 -7.82 -1.20
C THR A 67 -12.44 -6.32 -0.95
N PHE A 68 -11.30 -5.66 -0.70
CA PHE A 68 -11.23 -4.22 -0.43
C PHE A 68 -11.17 -3.37 -1.72
N SER A 69 -11.83 -2.21 -1.71
CA SER A 69 -11.59 -1.12 -2.66
C SER A 69 -10.47 -0.21 -2.15
N LYS A 70 -9.93 0.67 -3.01
CA LYS A 70 -8.94 1.67 -2.59
C LYS A 70 -9.44 2.54 -1.43
N ILE A 71 -10.70 2.95 -1.48
CA ILE A 71 -11.34 3.73 -0.42
C ILE A 71 -11.45 2.94 0.88
N ASP A 72 -11.79 1.65 0.81
CA ASP A 72 -11.81 0.80 2.01
C ASP A 72 -10.41 0.72 2.64
N ILE A 73 -9.38 0.55 1.81
CA ILE A 73 -7.97 0.53 2.26
C ILE A 73 -7.58 1.86 2.89
N TYR A 74 -7.83 2.99 2.24
CA TYR A 74 -7.50 4.30 2.81
C TYR A 74 -8.22 4.57 4.12
N LYS A 75 -9.44 4.07 4.30
CA LYS A 75 -10.16 4.19 5.56
C LYS A 75 -9.50 3.37 6.66
N VAL A 76 -9.05 2.15 6.37
CA VAL A 76 -8.27 1.32 7.29
C VAL A 76 -7.00 2.05 7.70
N VAL A 77 -6.23 2.51 6.71
CA VAL A 77 -4.99 3.28 6.88
C VAL A 77 -5.21 4.54 7.73
N CYS A 78 -6.26 5.31 7.44
CA CYS A 78 -6.57 6.52 8.19
C CYS A 78 -6.92 6.21 9.66
N ASN A 79 -7.65 5.13 9.92
CA ASN A 79 -7.96 4.72 11.29
C ASN A 79 -6.72 4.27 12.05
N GLU A 80 -5.86 3.47 11.40
CA GLU A 80 -4.60 3.01 11.98
C GLU A 80 -3.67 4.18 12.29
N TYR A 81 -3.59 5.17 11.40
CA TYR A 81 -2.81 6.39 11.64
C TYR A 81 -3.31 7.19 12.86
N ILE A 82 -4.63 7.24 13.11
CA ILE A 82 -5.18 7.94 14.30
C ILE A 82 -4.95 7.13 15.58
N THR A 83 -5.04 5.81 15.48
CA THR A 83 -4.91 4.86 16.60
C THR A 83 -4.07 3.65 16.16
N PRO A 84 -2.73 3.73 16.28
CA PRO A 84 -1.85 2.64 15.88
C PRO A 84 -2.04 1.44 16.79
N ILE A 85 -2.54 0.33 16.23
CA ILE A 85 -2.86 -0.92 16.93
C ILE A 85 -2.13 -2.09 16.28
N HIS A 86 -2.09 -2.11 14.96
CA HIS A 86 -1.62 -3.21 14.11
C HIS A 86 -0.15 -3.04 13.72
N ASP A 87 0.28 -1.80 13.46
CA ASP A 87 1.68 -1.48 13.18
C ASP A 87 2.12 -0.23 13.95
N PRO A 88 2.94 -0.37 15.01
CA PRO A 88 3.36 0.76 15.84
C PRO A 88 4.26 1.76 15.10
N PHE A 89 4.81 1.40 13.94
CA PHE A 89 5.61 2.31 13.10
C PHE A 89 4.78 2.94 11.97
N PHE A 90 3.51 2.56 11.83
CA PHE A 90 2.65 3.00 10.73
C PHE A 90 2.52 4.52 10.64
N GLU A 91 2.26 5.17 11.79
CA GLU A 91 2.15 6.63 11.89
C GLU A 91 3.43 7.31 11.40
N TYR A 92 4.60 6.83 11.87
CA TYR A 92 5.90 7.36 11.48
C TYR A 92 6.14 7.26 9.97
N ILE A 93 5.77 6.16 9.33
CA ILE A 93 5.95 5.98 7.88
C ILE A 93 5.11 6.99 7.09
N ILE A 94 3.87 7.24 7.52
CA ILE A 94 3.00 8.25 6.90
C ILE A 94 3.57 9.65 7.11
N GLU A 95 3.97 10.00 8.34
CA GLU A 95 4.58 11.30 8.67
C GLU A 95 5.85 11.56 7.86
N TRP A 96 6.72 10.56 7.77
CA TRP A 96 7.96 10.62 7.01
C TRP A 96 7.72 10.89 5.53
N HIS A 97 6.78 10.15 4.91
CA HIS A 97 6.42 10.36 3.51
C HIS A 97 5.91 11.80 3.28
N LEU A 98 5.01 12.28 4.14
CA LEU A 98 4.45 13.63 4.03
C LEU A 98 5.52 14.70 4.20
N HIS A 99 6.44 14.50 5.15
CA HIS A 99 7.56 15.40 5.37
C HIS A 99 8.46 15.53 4.13
N ILE A 100 8.86 14.42 3.51
CA ILE A 100 9.63 14.42 2.27
C ILE A 100 8.88 15.12 1.14
N MET A 101 7.56 14.99 1.14
CA MET A 101 6.69 15.63 0.18
C MET A 101 6.35 17.09 0.55
N GLU A 102 6.92 17.65 1.62
CA GLU A 102 6.55 18.88 2.35
C GLU A 102 5.02 19.14 2.34
N ILE A 103 4.28 18.08 2.66
CA ILE A 103 2.86 18.13 2.95
C ILE A 103 2.74 18.20 4.47
N LYS A 104 1.84 19.07 4.95
CA LYS A 104 1.55 19.13 6.38
C LYS A 104 1.02 17.79 6.89
N ASP A 105 1.29 17.50 8.15
CA ASP A 105 0.79 16.29 8.78
C ASP A 105 -0.75 16.20 8.75
N LEU A 106 -1.32 14.98 8.75
CA LEU A 106 -2.77 14.77 8.70
C LEU A 106 -3.49 15.45 9.88
N LYS A 107 -2.90 15.43 11.07
CA LYS A 107 -3.49 16.02 12.29
C LYS A 107 -3.43 17.55 12.28
N GLU A 108 -2.60 18.14 11.43
CA GLU A 108 -2.59 19.57 11.14
C GLU A 108 -3.56 19.95 10.01
N LEU A 109 -3.76 19.06 9.04
CA LEU A 109 -4.63 19.29 7.89
C LEU A 109 -6.11 19.09 8.20
N PHE A 110 -6.44 18.18 9.13
CA PHE A 110 -7.81 17.77 9.39
C PHE A 110 -8.08 17.66 10.89
N SER A 111 -9.31 17.97 11.31
CA SER A 111 -9.73 17.67 12.66
C SER A 111 -9.83 16.15 12.88
N ILE A 112 -9.60 15.69 14.12
CA ILE A 112 -9.75 14.27 14.50
C ILE A 112 -11.13 13.72 14.08
N ASN A 113 -12.18 14.55 14.16
CA ASN A 113 -13.53 14.17 13.77
C ASN A 113 -13.67 13.97 12.25
N GLU A 114 -13.01 14.77 11.43
CA GLU A 114 -12.98 14.57 9.97
C GLU A 114 -12.25 13.29 9.60
N LEU A 115 -11.11 13.02 10.24
CA LEU A 115 -10.33 11.80 10.05
C LEU A 115 -11.16 10.56 10.45
N ARG A 116 -11.77 10.55 11.64
CA ARG A 116 -12.65 9.45 12.12
C ARG A 116 -13.86 9.22 11.21
N LYS A 117 -14.46 10.29 10.68
CA LYS A 117 -15.60 10.19 9.76
C LYS A 117 -15.17 9.86 8.33
N PHE A 118 -13.88 9.93 8.03
CA PHE A 118 -13.31 9.75 6.69
C PHE A 118 -14.08 10.56 5.64
N THR A 119 -14.18 11.87 5.88
CA THR A 119 -14.97 12.80 5.05
C THR A 119 -14.48 12.85 3.61
N LYS A 120 -15.25 13.46 2.70
CA LYS A 120 -14.85 13.55 1.29
C LYS A 120 -13.53 14.30 1.09
N ASN A 121 -13.22 15.29 1.93
CA ASN A 121 -11.94 15.99 1.91
C ASN A 121 -10.77 15.06 2.25
N VAL A 122 -10.94 14.23 3.30
CA VAL A 122 -9.94 13.22 3.69
C VAL A 122 -9.77 12.18 2.58
N GLN A 123 -10.86 11.70 1.98
CA GLN A 123 -10.81 10.78 0.84
C GLN A 123 -10.00 11.37 -0.33
N ASN A 124 -10.32 12.61 -0.73
CA ASN A 124 -9.62 13.28 -1.83
C ASN A 124 -8.13 13.47 -1.53
N PHE A 125 -7.77 13.74 -0.28
CA PHE A 125 -6.38 13.83 0.16
C PHE A 125 -5.65 12.49 -0.02
N PHE A 126 -6.24 11.39 0.42
CA PHE A 126 -5.64 10.06 0.25
C PHE A 126 -5.52 9.66 -1.23
N GLU A 127 -6.56 9.93 -2.03
CA GLU A 127 -6.50 9.70 -3.48
C GLU A 127 -5.40 10.53 -4.15
N THR A 128 -5.21 11.78 -3.74
CA THR A 128 -4.18 12.65 -4.34
C THR A 128 -2.78 12.21 -3.97
N ASN A 129 -2.54 11.92 -2.69
CA ASN A 129 -1.19 11.76 -2.15
C ASN A 129 -0.73 10.31 -2.06
N PHE A 130 -1.65 9.34 -1.99
CA PHE A 130 -1.30 7.93 -1.77
C PHE A 130 -1.82 6.99 -2.87
N GLN A 131 -2.42 7.47 -3.97
CA GLN A 131 -2.83 6.59 -5.08
C GLN A 131 -1.68 5.81 -5.71
N PHE A 132 -0.47 6.35 -5.64
CA PHE A 132 0.73 5.74 -6.19
C PHE A 132 1.01 4.37 -5.54
N VAL A 133 0.58 4.15 -4.29
CA VAL A 133 0.74 2.88 -3.56
C VAL A 133 0.17 1.72 -4.36
N PHE A 134 -1.00 1.92 -5.01
CA PHE A 134 -1.67 0.89 -5.80
C PHE A 134 -1.04 0.66 -7.18
N LEU A 135 0.02 1.40 -7.54
CA LEU A 135 0.87 1.09 -8.70
C LEU A 135 1.91 0.01 -8.35
N THR A 136 2.22 -0.15 -7.06
CA THR A 136 3.15 -1.18 -6.56
C THR A 136 2.46 -2.54 -6.41
N GLU A 137 3.23 -3.62 -6.46
CA GLU A 137 2.70 -4.98 -6.23
C GLU A 137 2.13 -5.16 -4.82
N LEU A 138 2.74 -4.55 -3.80
CA LEU A 138 2.26 -4.62 -2.42
C LEU A 138 0.91 -3.91 -2.25
N GLY A 139 0.77 -2.70 -2.82
CA GLY A 139 -0.52 -2.00 -2.80
C GLY A 139 -1.60 -2.76 -3.58
N LYS A 140 -1.26 -3.39 -4.71
CA LYS A 140 -2.20 -4.25 -5.46
C LYS A 140 -2.67 -5.44 -4.63
N LYS A 141 -1.79 -6.07 -3.85
CA LYS A 141 -2.16 -7.18 -2.95
C LYS A 141 -3.26 -6.77 -1.97
N CYS A 142 -3.20 -5.56 -1.41
CA CYS A 142 -4.24 -5.06 -0.50
C CYS A 142 -5.66 -5.14 -1.10
N LEU A 143 -5.80 -4.90 -2.40
CA LEU A 143 -7.10 -4.93 -3.11
C LEU A 143 -7.65 -6.35 -3.33
N THR A 144 -6.79 -7.36 -3.21
CA THR A 144 -7.12 -8.77 -3.42
C THR A 144 -7.37 -9.52 -2.11
N ILE A 145 -7.03 -8.92 -0.96
CA ILE A 145 -7.27 -9.52 0.35
C ILE A 145 -8.77 -9.75 0.54
N GLU A 146 -9.13 -10.99 0.89
CA GLU A 146 -10.49 -11.35 1.24
C GLU A 146 -10.83 -10.83 2.63
N LYS A 147 -12.02 -10.26 2.77
CA LYS A 147 -12.62 -9.90 4.07
C LYS A 147 -13.04 -11.17 4.79
N SER A 148 -12.08 -11.94 5.31
CA SER A 148 -12.34 -13.18 6.05
C SER A 148 -12.59 -12.89 7.55
N ARG A 149 -12.98 -13.92 8.31
CA ARG A 149 -13.13 -13.84 9.78
C ARG A 149 -11.83 -14.09 10.54
N GLU A 150 -10.71 -14.34 9.84
CA GLU A 150 -9.43 -14.63 10.47
C GLU A 150 -8.71 -13.36 10.93
N LYS A 151 -7.81 -13.55 11.90
CA LYS A 151 -7.51 -12.55 12.93
C LYS A 151 -6.60 -11.40 12.51
N ASP A 152 -6.16 -11.27 11.27
CA ASP A 152 -5.32 -10.10 10.95
C ASP A 152 -5.31 -9.54 9.52
N VAL A 153 -6.48 -9.45 8.91
CA VAL A 153 -6.67 -8.74 7.62
C VAL A 153 -6.19 -7.28 7.68
N LEU A 154 -6.35 -6.61 8.84
CA LEU A 154 -6.01 -5.20 8.99
C LEU A 154 -4.50 -5.00 9.10
N SER A 155 -3.76 -5.81 9.88
CA SER A 155 -2.30 -5.73 9.87
C SER A 155 -1.71 -6.02 8.51
N GLU A 156 -2.24 -7.01 7.77
CA GLU A 156 -1.74 -7.30 6.43
C GLU A 156 -1.90 -6.08 5.49
N ILE A 157 -3.04 -5.39 5.57
CA ILE A 157 -3.27 -4.15 4.83
C ILE A 157 -2.26 -3.07 5.23
N CYS A 158 -2.10 -2.83 6.53
CA CYS A 158 -1.21 -1.79 7.04
C CYS A 158 0.24 -2.07 6.65
N VAL A 159 0.74 -3.29 6.87
CA VAL A 159 2.10 -3.70 6.48
C VAL A 159 2.33 -3.53 4.99
N ASN A 160 1.44 -4.05 4.13
CA ASN A 160 1.61 -3.94 2.68
C ASN A 160 1.55 -2.48 2.19
N PHE A 161 0.69 -1.65 2.79
CA PHE A 161 0.56 -0.24 2.44
C PHE A 161 1.80 0.56 2.86
N SER A 162 2.27 0.38 4.10
CA SER A 162 3.50 0.96 4.63
C SER A 162 4.72 0.60 3.79
N GLU A 163 4.88 -0.69 3.50
CA GLU A 163 6.01 -1.19 2.71
C GLU A 163 5.98 -0.69 1.27
N ALA A 164 4.79 -0.49 0.69
CA ALA A 164 4.65 0.14 -0.62
C ALA A 164 5.11 1.60 -0.62
N ILE A 165 4.79 2.37 0.43
CA ILE A 165 5.27 3.74 0.60
C ILE A 165 6.78 3.75 0.75
N ARG A 166 7.31 2.96 1.70
CA ARG A 166 8.74 2.89 2.00
C ARG A 166 9.58 2.60 0.76
N LYS A 167 9.20 1.59 -0.04
CA LYS A 167 9.91 1.24 -1.28
C LYS A 167 9.90 2.36 -2.31
N VAL A 168 8.81 3.12 -2.38
CA VAL A 168 8.73 4.28 -3.26
C VAL A 168 9.66 5.36 -2.76
N ASP A 169 9.55 5.75 -1.50
CA ASP A 169 10.39 6.79 -0.91
C ASP A 169 11.88 6.45 -1.00
N GLU A 170 12.28 5.20 -0.73
CA GLU A 170 13.66 4.73 -0.91
C GLU A 170 14.16 4.96 -2.33
N LYS A 171 13.37 4.58 -3.35
CA LYS A 171 13.75 4.82 -4.74
C LYS A 171 13.80 6.31 -5.07
N LEU A 172 12.88 7.10 -4.53
CA LEU A 172 12.84 8.56 -4.75
C LEU A 172 14.04 9.27 -4.11
N LEU A 173 14.54 8.76 -3.00
CA LEU A 173 15.66 9.32 -2.23
C LEU A 173 17.00 8.69 -2.60
N SER A 174 17.02 7.66 -3.45
CA SER A 174 18.24 6.99 -3.88
C SER A 174 19.28 7.97 -4.43
N THR A 175 20.52 7.76 -4.00
CA THR A 175 21.73 8.45 -4.44
C THR A 175 22.87 7.47 -4.70
N PRO A 176 23.95 7.93 -5.37
CA PRO A 176 25.14 7.10 -5.51
C PRO A 176 25.69 6.57 -4.17
N ILE A 177 25.55 7.35 -3.08
CA ILE A 177 25.96 6.92 -1.74
C ILE A 177 25.07 5.81 -1.21
N SER A 178 23.74 5.96 -1.24
CA SER A 178 22.83 4.92 -0.76
C SER A 178 22.93 3.65 -1.59
N GLU A 179 23.02 3.77 -2.92
CA GLU A 179 23.18 2.62 -3.83
C GLU A 179 24.50 1.87 -3.58
N ALA A 180 25.59 2.60 -3.32
CA ALA A 180 26.85 1.98 -2.94
C ALA A 180 26.76 1.29 -1.58
N PHE A 181 26.06 1.87 -0.60
CA PHE A 181 25.86 1.25 0.71
C PHE A 181 25.05 -0.04 0.57
N ASP A 182 23.91 0.01 -0.13
CA ASP A 182 23.04 -1.17 -0.32
C ASP A 182 23.78 -2.30 -1.01
N LYS A 183 24.60 -1.98 -2.02
CA LYS A 183 25.40 -2.95 -2.76
C LYS A 183 26.50 -3.59 -1.91
N GLU A 184 27.25 -2.80 -1.15
CA GLU A 184 28.43 -3.29 -0.41
C GLU A 184 28.03 -3.89 0.96
N VAL A 185 27.05 -3.29 1.64
CA VAL A 185 26.71 -3.57 3.04
C VAL A 185 25.33 -4.22 3.21
N GLY A 186 24.36 -3.87 2.36
CA GLY A 186 22.94 -4.16 2.56
C GLY A 186 22.64 -5.62 2.93
N ASP A 187 23.05 -6.57 2.08
CA ASP A 187 22.81 -8.01 2.30
C ASP A 187 23.45 -8.53 3.60
N LYS A 188 24.66 -8.05 3.93
CA LYS A 188 25.39 -8.49 5.13
C LYS A 188 24.74 -7.96 6.39
N LEU A 189 24.31 -6.70 6.37
CA LEU A 189 23.59 -6.08 7.49
C LEU A 189 22.23 -6.73 7.70
N ALA A 190 21.47 -6.95 6.62
CA ALA A 190 20.17 -7.61 6.67
C ALA A 190 20.28 -9.03 7.25
N ARG A 191 21.27 -9.81 6.78
CA ARG A 191 21.52 -11.15 7.33
C ARG A 191 21.91 -11.11 8.80
N PHE A 192 22.82 -10.20 9.18
CA PHE A 192 23.24 -10.06 10.58
C PHE A 192 22.05 -9.74 11.50
N ASN A 193 21.21 -8.77 11.10
CA ASN A 193 20.01 -8.41 11.87
C ASN A 193 19.03 -9.58 11.97
N LYS A 194 18.80 -10.30 10.87
CA LYS A 194 17.95 -11.49 10.87
C LYS A 194 18.46 -12.56 11.83
N ASP A 195 19.76 -12.88 11.78
CA ASP A 195 20.35 -13.89 12.66
C ASP A 195 20.31 -13.43 14.13
N LYS A 196 20.55 -12.15 14.39
CA LYS A 196 20.48 -11.56 15.73
C LYS A 196 19.08 -11.64 16.32
N ASP A 197 18.06 -11.21 15.57
CA ASP A 197 16.70 -11.00 16.09
C ASP A 197 15.79 -12.22 15.94
N GLN A 198 15.89 -12.96 14.84
CA GLN A 198 15.02 -14.12 14.59
C GLN A 198 15.62 -15.44 15.08
N HIS A 199 16.95 -15.55 15.13
CA HIS A 199 17.64 -16.78 15.49
C HIS A 199 18.40 -16.67 16.81
N ASN A 200 18.20 -15.60 17.58
CA ASN A 200 18.85 -15.36 18.87
C ASN A 200 20.36 -15.65 18.82
N MET A 201 21.03 -15.31 17.71
CA MET A 201 22.39 -15.77 17.44
C MET A 201 23.35 -15.51 18.60
N LEU A 202 23.22 -14.36 19.29
CA LEU A 202 24.09 -13.98 20.41
C LEU A 202 23.91 -14.86 21.66
N ARG A 203 22.84 -15.66 21.73
CA ARG A 203 22.52 -16.57 22.83
C ARG A 203 22.67 -18.04 22.43
N GLU A 204 22.40 -18.38 21.18
CA GLU A 204 22.23 -19.76 20.74
C GLU A 204 23.32 -20.25 19.76
N ALA A 205 24.04 -19.35 19.08
CA ALA A 205 25.05 -19.74 18.11
C ALA A 205 26.44 -19.96 18.75
N ASP A 206 27.25 -20.80 18.11
CA ASP A 206 28.63 -21.03 18.56
C ASP A 206 29.55 -19.84 18.24
N LYS A 207 30.68 -19.77 18.96
CA LYS A 207 31.66 -18.68 18.83
C LYS A 207 32.19 -18.52 17.40
N LYS A 208 32.40 -19.61 16.65
CA LYS A 208 32.92 -19.53 15.27
C LYS A 208 31.88 -18.91 14.34
N TYR A 209 30.60 -19.25 14.50
CA TYR A 209 29.52 -18.64 13.72
C TYR A 209 29.44 -17.14 13.97
N ILE A 210 29.41 -16.73 15.24
CA ILE A 210 29.32 -15.32 15.65
C ILE A 210 30.51 -14.52 15.09
N ILE A 211 31.73 -15.05 15.22
CA ILE A 211 32.94 -14.42 14.66
C ILE A 211 32.79 -14.24 13.15
N ARG A 212 32.37 -15.27 12.42
CA ARG A 212 32.24 -15.19 10.96
C ARG A 212 31.28 -14.10 10.53
N VAL A 213 30.04 -14.09 11.05
CA VAL A 213 29.05 -13.11 10.58
C VAL A 213 29.35 -11.68 11.01
N THR A 214 30.00 -11.50 12.17
CA THR A 214 30.46 -10.17 12.60
C THR A 214 31.62 -9.67 11.75
N GLN A 215 32.58 -10.53 11.40
CA GLN A 215 33.67 -10.20 10.50
C GLN A 215 33.17 -9.89 9.08
N ASP A 216 32.23 -10.68 8.57
CA ASP A 216 31.64 -10.46 7.25
C ASP A 216 30.97 -9.07 7.15
N LEU A 217 30.22 -8.65 8.19
CA LEU A 217 29.64 -7.31 8.25
C LEU A 217 30.69 -6.21 8.41
N ALA A 218 31.70 -6.43 9.26
CA ALA A 218 32.77 -5.46 9.47
C ALA A 218 33.59 -5.19 8.19
N VAL A 219 33.91 -6.24 7.43
CA VAL A 219 34.60 -6.12 6.14
C VAL A 219 33.77 -5.32 5.15
N ALA A 220 32.47 -5.58 5.06
CA ALA A 220 31.56 -4.83 4.19
C ALA A 220 31.50 -3.34 4.56
N LEU A 221 31.34 -3.03 5.86
CA LEU A 221 31.33 -1.65 6.36
C LEU A 221 32.64 -0.92 6.07
N TYR A 222 33.78 -1.58 6.28
CA TYR A 222 35.08 -1.00 5.98
C TYR A 222 35.25 -0.73 4.48
N GLY A 223 34.88 -1.70 3.63
CA GLY A 223 34.88 -1.52 2.18
C GLY A 223 34.04 -0.34 1.72
N PHE A 224 32.85 -0.16 2.30
CA PHE A 224 32.04 1.02 2.02
C PHE A 224 32.69 2.32 2.51
N SER A 225 33.30 2.33 3.71
CA SER A 225 33.95 3.54 4.26
C SER A 225 35.13 4.03 3.44
N GLU A 226 35.86 3.15 2.75
CA GLU A 226 36.92 3.56 1.82
C GLU A 226 36.29 4.17 0.55
N LYS A 227 35.28 3.49 0.01
CA LYS A 227 34.62 3.85 -1.26
C LYS A 227 33.82 5.15 -1.19
N ILE A 228 33.26 5.51 -0.03
CA ILE A 228 32.41 6.69 0.11
C ILE A 228 33.15 8.00 -0.25
N SER A 229 34.47 8.03 -0.08
CA SER A 229 35.32 9.19 -0.38
C SER A 229 35.35 9.54 -1.88
N ASP A 230 35.13 8.56 -2.75
CA ASP A 230 35.08 8.73 -4.22
C ASP A 230 33.67 9.03 -4.76
N LEU A 231 32.65 9.00 -3.89
CA LEU A 231 31.26 9.21 -4.30
C LEU A 231 30.88 10.70 -4.22
N PRO A 232 29.97 11.18 -5.09
CA PRO A 232 29.50 12.54 -5.02
C PRO A 232 28.68 12.78 -3.75
N GLU A 233 28.81 13.98 -3.18
CA GLU A 233 28.02 14.44 -2.03
C GLU A 233 26.52 14.37 -2.30
N ASN A 234 25.71 14.16 -1.26
CA ASN A 234 24.24 14.14 -1.33
C ASN A 234 23.62 15.54 -1.52
N SER A 235 24.20 16.36 -2.39
CA SER A 235 23.80 17.74 -2.68
C SER A 235 22.43 17.87 -3.38
N GLU A 236 21.88 16.76 -3.89
CA GLU A 236 20.71 16.78 -4.78
C GLU A 236 19.41 16.24 -4.18
N ILE A 237 19.41 15.71 -2.96
CA ILE A 237 18.18 15.17 -2.33
C ILE A 237 17.38 16.32 -1.70
N THR A 238 16.55 16.97 -2.51
CA THR A 238 15.57 17.94 -2.02
C THR A 238 14.17 17.38 -2.15
N SER A 239 13.26 17.79 -1.28
CA SER A 239 11.83 17.47 -1.35
C SER A 239 11.25 17.80 -2.73
N ASN A 240 11.70 18.89 -3.35
CA ASN A 240 11.32 19.25 -4.73
C ASN A 240 11.75 18.21 -5.78
N LYS A 241 12.94 17.62 -5.66
CA LYS A 241 13.40 16.57 -6.57
C LYS A 241 12.65 15.26 -6.32
N ALA A 242 12.43 14.89 -5.05
CA ALA A 242 11.63 13.73 -4.67
C ALA A 242 10.20 13.81 -5.24
N ARG A 243 9.51 14.95 -5.09
CA ARG A 243 8.20 15.20 -5.70
C ARG A 243 8.18 15.05 -7.22
N LYS A 244 9.19 15.62 -7.91
CA LYS A 244 9.29 15.48 -9.38
C LYS A 244 9.45 14.02 -9.79
N ARG A 245 10.25 13.25 -9.05
CA ARG A 245 10.42 11.81 -9.26
C ARG A 245 9.11 11.04 -8.98
N LEU A 246 8.39 11.36 -7.90
CA LEU A 246 7.10 10.73 -7.59
C LEU A 246 6.05 11.03 -8.66
N LYS A 247 5.97 12.29 -9.10
CA LYS A 247 5.07 12.68 -10.19
C LYS A 247 5.38 11.91 -11.47
N LYS A 248 6.65 11.81 -11.86
CA LYS A 248 7.08 11.01 -13.03
C LYS A 248 6.70 9.53 -12.86
N PHE A 249 6.84 8.98 -11.66
CA PHE A 249 6.40 7.62 -11.35
C PHE A 249 4.90 7.43 -11.59
N VAL A 250 4.07 8.30 -11.02
CA VAL A 250 2.61 8.28 -11.18
C VAL A 250 2.21 8.47 -12.65
N ASP A 251 2.77 9.46 -13.34
CA ASP A 251 2.49 9.75 -14.76
C ASP A 251 2.87 8.58 -15.68
N SER A 252 3.89 7.80 -15.30
CA SER A 252 4.31 6.59 -16.04
C SER A 252 3.43 5.36 -15.78
N GLY A 253 2.40 5.47 -14.92
CA GLY A 253 1.59 4.33 -14.47
C GLY A 253 2.41 3.30 -13.69
N GLY A 254 3.50 3.74 -13.06
CA GLY A 254 4.42 2.90 -12.31
C GLY A 254 5.50 2.18 -13.12
N LYS A 255 5.58 2.39 -14.44
CA LYS A 255 6.56 1.71 -15.31
C LYS A 255 8.00 2.17 -15.12
N SER A 256 8.21 3.38 -14.58
CA SER A 256 9.56 3.90 -14.30
C SER A 256 10.23 3.28 -13.06
N PHE A 257 9.67 2.19 -12.54
CA PHE A 257 10.25 1.44 -11.43
C PHE A 257 11.30 0.40 -11.83
N GLU A 258 11.47 0.14 -13.13
CA GLU A 258 12.57 -0.70 -13.69
C GLU A 258 13.83 0.12 -13.97
#